data_AF-A0A250JNX3-F1
#
_entry.id   AF-A0A250JNX3-F1
#
_cell.length_a   1.000
_cell.length_b   1.000
_cell.length_c   1.000
_cell.angle_alpha   90.00
_cell.angle_beta   90.00
_cell.angle_gamma   90.00
#
_symmetry.space_group_name_H-M   'P 1'
#
loop_
_entity.id
_entity.type
_entity.pdbx_description
1 polymer ?
#
loop_
_entity_poly.entity_id
_entity_poly.type
_entity_poly.pdbx_seq_one_letter_code
_entity_poly.pdbx_strand_id
1 'polypeptide(L)'
;MMKTLEARLRLGCGLLLVASAAGCRVEFPDDVPYTCTETVDCGGDGYVCTALPDDGPRYCCLPDPAEVCNNVDDDCDGLVDDLDTPCYTGPEGTRDVGLCQAGESVCTQDNSTACVGQVLPAIESCNGLDDDCDGAADEDFDLQTDPGHCGACNNDCTFLQDCVNGVCERRQERDCANGEDDDGDGFSDCRDLEDCNDQPCTRPDGAAGTCRSNSLCE
;
A
#
# COMPACT_ATOMS: atom_id res chain seq x y z
N MET A 1 -29.13 -23.15 -15.74
CA MET A 1 -29.31 -24.24 -16.74
C MET A 1 -30.46 -25.13 -16.28
N MET A 2 -31.70 -24.77 -16.65
CA MET A 2 -32.92 -25.43 -16.16
C MET A 2 -33.10 -26.81 -16.81
N LYS A 3 -33.14 -27.87 -16.01
CA LYS A 3 -33.55 -29.22 -16.46
C LYS A 3 -35.05 -29.36 -16.23
N THR A 4 -35.84 -29.26 -17.29
CA THR A 4 -37.28 -29.54 -17.29
C THR A 4 -37.54 -31.04 -17.47
N LEU A 5 -38.41 -31.61 -16.63
CA LEU A 5 -39.07 -32.89 -16.91
C LEU A 5 -40.59 -32.70 -16.88
N GLU A 6 -41.25 -33.06 -17.99
CA GLU A 6 -42.70 -32.92 -18.17
C GLU A 6 -43.49 -34.02 -17.44
N ALA A 7 -44.60 -33.64 -16.80
CA ALA A 7 -45.73 -34.54 -16.59
C ALA A 7 -47.06 -33.78 -16.71
N ARG A 8 -47.90 -34.22 -17.65
CA ARG A 8 -49.20 -33.64 -17.99
C ARG A 8 -50.23 -33.89 -16.88
N LEU A 9 -50.87 -32.83 -16.40
CA LEU A 9 -52.00 -32.88 -15.47
C LEU A 9 -53.33 -33.07 -16.23
N ARG A 10 -54.09 -34.12 -15.92
CA ARG A 10 -55.55 -34.13 -16.11
C ARG A 10 -56.26 -34.66 -14.87
N LEU A 11 -57.16 -33.81 -14.40
CA LEU A 11 -58.07 -33.93 -13.27
C LEU A 11 -59.02 -35.13 -13.42
N GLY A 12 -59.24 -35.90 -12.35
CA GLY A 12 -60.49 -36.62 -12.14
C GLY A 12 -60.38 -38.00 -11.49
N CYS A 13 -61.13 -38.14 -10.39
CA CYS A 13 -61.75 -39.36 -9.86
C CYS A 13 -60.94 -40.25 -8.88
N GLY A 14 -61.44 -40.30 -7.64
CA GLY A 14 -62.02 -41.52 -7.08
C GLY A 14 -61.06 -42.62 -6.62
N LEU A 15 -60.96 -42.75 -5.30
CA LEU A 15 -60.91 -44.02 -4.55
C LEU A 15 -59.98 -45.13 -5.11
N LEU A 16 -58.69 -45.10 -4.77
CA LEU A 16 -57.87 -46.33 -4.73
C LEU A 16 -56.74 -46.18 -3.71
N LEU A 17 -56.76 -47.05 -2.69
CA LEU A 17 -55.65 -47.31 -1.79
C LEU A 17 -54.49 -47.89 -2.61
N VAL A 18 -53.47 -47.07 -2.87
CA VAL A 18 -52.14 -47.55 -3.24
C VAL A 18 -51.16 -46.73 -2.42
N ALA A 19 -50.40 -47.42 -1.56
CA ALA A 19 -49.28 -46.85 -0.83
C ALA A 19 -48.17 -46.47 -1.81
N SER A 20 -48.30 -45.31 -2.44
CA SER A 20 -47.15 -44.56 -2.94
C SER A 20 -46.86 -43.51 -1.88
N ALA A 21 -45.71 -43.63 -1.22
CA ALA A 21 -45.11 -42.54 -0.48
C ALA A 21 -44.81 -41.42 -1.49
N ALA A 22 -45.84 -40.67 -1.87
CA ALA A 22 -45.68 -39.38 -2.52
C ALA A 22 -45.14 -38.47 -1.42
N GLY A 23 -43.82 -38.51 -1.23
CA GLY A 23 -43.14 -37.47 -0.47
C GLY A 23 -43.55 -36.14 -1.09
N CYS A 24 -44.19 -35.27 -0.32
CA CYS A 24 -44.37 -33.89 -0.72
C CYS A 24 -42.98 -33.30 -0.91
N ARG A 25 -42.53 -33.20 -2.16
CA ARG A 25 -41.34 -32.43 -2.49
C ARG A 25 -41.79 -31.00 -2.71
N VAL A 26 -41.47 -30.14 -1.76
CA VAL A 26 -41.64 -28.71 -1.92
C VAL A 26 -40.41 -28.22 -2.69
N GLU A 27 -40.63 -27.60 -3.85
CA GLU A 27 -39.57 -26.90 -4.57
C GLU A 27 -39.46 -25.51 -3.97
N PHE A 28 -38.28 -25.23 -3.43
CA PHE A 28 -37.94 -24.05 -2.69
C PHE A 28 -36.99 -23.21 -3.56
N PRO A 29 -37.20 -21.89 -3.69
CA PRO A 29 -36.25 -21.02 -4.38
C PRO A 29 -34.89 -21.07 -3.66
N ASP A 30 -33.80 -21.05 -4.43
CA ASP A 30 -32.45 -21.18 -3.91
C ASP A 30 -32.03 -20.01 -2.96
N ASP A 31 -32.82 -18.93 -2.91
CA ASP A 31 -32.47 -17.66 -2.23
C ASP A 31 -33.40 -17.27 -1.06
N VAL A 32 -34.19 -18.19 -0.49
CA VAL A 32 -35.03 -17.87 0.70
C VAL A 32 -34.54 -18.66 1.92
N PRO A 33 -34.01 -17.99 2.97
CA PRO A 33 -33.59 -18.68 4.18
C PRO A 33 -34.79 -19.33 4.87
N TYR A 34 -34.80 -20.65 4.92
CA TYR A 34 -35.80 -21.41 5.68
C TYR A 34 -35.41 -21.40 7.15
N THR A 35 -36.36 -21.05 8.02
CA THR A 35 -36.13 -21.09 9.46
C THR A 35 -36.10 -22.53 9.97
N CYS A 36 -35.27 -22.79 10.98
CA CYS A 36 -35.10 -24.12 11.55
C CYS A 36 -35.08 -24.07 13.08
N THR A 37 -35.35 -25.20 13.72
CA THR A 37 -35.17 -25.38 15.18
C THR A 37 -34.10 -26.41 15.50
N GLU A 38 -33.90 -27.39 14.62
CA GLU A 38 -32.86 -28.40 14.72
C GLU A 38 -32.34 -28.71 13.31
N THR A 39 -31.13 -29.27 13.21
CA THR A 39 -30.51 -29.61 11.90
C THR A 39 -31.35 -30.56 11.05
N VAL A 40 -32.17 -31.41 11.68
CA VAL A 40 -33.08 -32.32 10.97
C VAL A 40 -34.15 -31.58 10.14
N ASP A 41 -34.43 -30.32 10.47
CA ASP A 41 -35.38 -29.48 9.73
C ASP A 41 -34.84 -29.08 8.35
N CYS A 42 -33.51 -29.15 8.16
CA CYS A 42 -32.82 -28.68 6.96
C CYS A 42 -32.69 -29.71 5.83
N GLY A 43 -33.49 -30.78 5.86
CA GLY A 43 -33.64 -31.70 4.73
C GLY A 43 -32.49 -32.69 4.50
N GLY A 44 -31.34 -32.54 5.17
CA GLY A 44 -30.18 -33.45 5.07
C GLY A 44 -29.07 -32.91 4.18
N ASP A 45 -28.29 -33.78 3.53
CA ASP A 45 -27.28 -33.43 2.51
C ASP A 45 -26.19 -32.42 2.93
N GLY A 46 -25.88 -32.36 4.22
CA GLY A 46 -24.81 -31.50 4.76
C GLY A 46 -25.28 -30.13 5.23
N TYR A 47 -26.56 -29.78 5.05
CA TYR A 47 -27.12 -28.55 5.61
C TYR A 47 -27.10 -28.60 7.14
N VAL A 48 -26.76 -27.47 7.75
CA VAL A 48 -26.75 -27.24 9.19
C VAL A 48 -27.79 -26.20 9.59
N CYS A 49 -28.31 -26.29 10.81
CA CYS A 49 -29.20 -25.27 11.38
C CYS A 49 -28.41 -24.32 12.28
N THR A 50 -27.95 -23.20 11.70
CA THR A 50 -27.17 -22.16 12.39
C THR A 50 -28.07 -20.98 12.80
N ALA A 51 -27.50 -19.99 13.46
CA ALA A 51 -28.21 -18.80 13.95
C ALA A 51 -27.41 -17.54 13.67
N LEU A 52 -28.09 -16.47 13.27
CA LEU A 52 -27.48 -15.14 13.23
C LEU A 52 -27.06 -14.69 14.65
N PRO A 53 -26.16 -13.70 14.77
CA PRO A 53 -25.65 -13.24 16.06
C PRO A 53 -26.78 -12.63 16.91
N ASP A 54 -26.50 -12.42 18.20
CA ASP A 54 -27.43 -11.80 19.15
C ASP A 54 -28.79 -12.53 19.27
N ASP A 55 -28.75 -13.87 19.33
CA ASP A 55 -29.94 -14.74 19.36
C ASP A 55 -30.89 -14.49 18.17
N GLY A 56 -30.31 -14.21 16.99
CA GLY A 56 -31.04 -13.96 15.76
C GLY A 56 -31.82 -15.18 15.24
N PRO A 57 -32.61 -15.00 14.15
CA PRO A 57 -33.36 -16.08 13.56
C PRO A 57 -32.43 -17.20 13.10
N ARG A 58 -32.86 -18.44 13.35
CA ARG A 58 -32.15 -19.64 12.88
C ARG A 58 -32.51 -19.93 11.43
N TYR A 59 -31.54 -20.42 10.66
CA TYR A 59 -31.72 -20.76 9.25
C TYR A 59 -30.90 -22.00 8.86
N CYS A 60 -31.34 -22.63 7.78
CA CYS A 60 -30.61 -23.71 7.14
C CYS A 60 -29.53 -23.15 6.21
N CYS A 61 -28.31 -23.65 6.36
CA CYS A 61 -27.13 -23.21 5.63
C CYS A 61 -26.30 -24.42 5.19
N LEU A 62 -25.65 -24.36 4.04
CA LEU A 62 -24.76 -25.41 3.55
C LEU A 62 -23.32 -24.90 3.60
N PRO A 63 -22.47 -25.38 4.53
CA PRO A 63 -21.16 -24.77 4.76
C PRO A 63 -20.23 -24.88 3.54
N ASP A 64 -19.76 -23.73 3.07
CA ASP A 64 -18.62 -23.57 2.16
C ASP A 64 -17.39 -23.14 2.96
N PRO A 65 -16.19 -23.70 2.73
CA PRO A 65 -14.97 -23.24 3.42
C PRO A 65 -14.54 -21.81 3.08
N ALA A 66 -15.14 -21.15 2.08
CA ALA A 66 -14.80 -19.79 1.70
C ALA A 66 -15.98 -18.84 1.88
N GLU A 67 -15.80 -17.86 2.77
CA GLU A 67 -16.70 -16.71 2.89
C GLU A 67 -16.50 -15.75 1.72
N VAL A 68 -17.59 -15.31 1.09
CA VAL A 68 -17.54 -14.28 0.03
C VAL A 68 -18.53 -13.16 0.31
N CYS A 69 -18.21 -11.95 -0.13
CA CYS A 69 -19.11 -10.80 0.03
C CYS A 69 -20.37 -10.96 -0.84
N ASN A 70 -21.43 -11.55 -0.31
CA ASN A 70 -22.66 -11.81 -1.04
C ASN A 70 -23.93 -11.58 -0.17
N ASN A 71 -23.79 -11.14 1.08
CA ASN A 71 -24.85 -11.01 2.10
C ASN A 71 -25.48 -12.34 2.53
N VAL A 72 -24.73 -13.43 2.40
CA VAL A 72 -25.05 -14.77 2.89
C VAL A 72 -23.91 -15.17 3.82
N ASP A 73 -24.24 -15.89 4.89
CA ASP A 73 -23.26 -16.60 5.69
C ASP A 73 -22.92 -17.90 4.92
N ASP A 74 -21.79 -17.90 4.21
CA ASP A 74 -21.42 -19.01 3.32
C ASP A 74 -20.78 -20.16 4.12
N ASP A 75 -20.05 -19.84 5.20
CA ASP A 75 -19.37 -20.85 6.03
C ASP A 75 -20.22 -21.39 7.20
N CYS A 76 -21.41 -20.83 7.36
CA CYS A 76 -22.43 -21.17 8.35
C CYS A 76 -22.00 -20.94 9.81
N ASP A 77 -21.04 -20.07 10.08
CA ASP A 77 -20.55 -19.77 11.42
C ASP A 77 -21.47 -18.83 12.22
N GLY A 78 -22.48 -18.28 11.54
CA GLY A 78 -23.48 -17.37 12.10
C GLY A 78 -23.15 -15.90 11.91
N LEU A 79 -22.03 -15.54 11.31
CA LEU A 79 -21.66 -14.19 10.92
C LEU A 79 -21.84 -14.06 9.39
N VAL A 80 -22.38 -12.92 8.95
CA VAL A 80 -22.60 -12.68 7.52
C VAL A 80 -21.45 -11.82 7.00
N ASP A 81 -20.83 -12.23 5.90
CA ASP A 81 -19.76 -11.51 5.22
C ASP A 81 -18.53 -11.25 6.13
N ASP A 82 -18.20 -12.17 7.04
CA ASP A 82 -17.07 -12.07 7.99
C ASP A 82 -15.80 -12.73 7.45
N LEU A 83 -15.06 -11.99 6.63
CA LEU A 83 -13.85 -12.52 6.00
C LEU A 83 -12.71 -12.72 7.03
N ASP A 84 -12.44 -13.96 7.45
CA ASP A 84 -11.32 -14.29 8.37
C ASP A 84 -9.97 -14.49 7.66
N THR A 85 -9.66 -13.67 6.63
CA THR A 85 -8.42 -13.83 5.86
C THR A 85 -7.57 -12.56 5.80
N PRO A 86 -6.25 -12.65 6.11
CA PRO A 86 -5.36 -11.52 5.96
C PRO A 86 -5.19 -11.19 4.47
N CYS A 87 -5.05 -9.91 4.18
CA CYS A 87 -4.87 -9.39 2.83
C CYS A 87 -3.66 -8.48 2.76
N TYR A 88 -3.12 -8.33 1.56
CA TYR A 88 -2.07 -7.35 1.29
C TYR A 88 -2.03 -7.13 -0.21
N THR A 89 -2.17 -5.89 -0.64
CA THR A 89 -2.24 -5.53 -2.05
C THR A 89 -0.94 -4.92 -2.59
N GLY A 90 0.12 -4.91 -1.78
CA GLY A 90 1.44 -4.44 -2.20
C GLY A 90 2.18 -5.43 -3.11
N PRO A 91 3.32 -5.03 -3.67
CA PRO A 91 4.19 -5.89 -4.47
C PRO A 91 4.60 -7.18 -3.75
N GLU A 92 5.04 -8.19 -4.52
CA GLU A 92 5.62 -9.40 -3.93
C GLU A 92 6.96 -9.07 -3.26
N GLY A 93 7.17 -9.60 -2.05
CA GLY A 93 8.39 -9.40 -1.29
C GLY A 93 8.39 -8.22 -0.32
N THR A 94 7.41 -7.31 -0.39
CA THR A 94 7.33 -6.14 0.51
C THR A 94 6.46 -6.38 1.74
N ARG A 95 5.73 -7.50 1.80
CA ARG A 95 4.85 -7.82 2.94
C ARG A 95 5.69 -8.11 4.18
N ASP A 96 5.34 -7.45 5.29
CA ASP A 96 5.99 -7.60 6.60
C ASP A 96 7.49 -7.25 6.58
N VAL A 97 7.87 -6.36 5.66
CA VAL A 97 9.21 -5.75 5.54
C VAL A 97 9.10 -4.28 5.92
N GLY A 98 10.05 -3.78 6.70
CA GLY A 98 10.04 -2.38 7.13
C GLY A 98 8.75 -1.99 7.87
N LEU A 99 8.09 -0.94 7.38
CA LEU A 99 6.79 -0.48 7.87
C LEU A 99 5.59 -1.20 7.22
N CYS A 100 5.80 -1.93 6.13
CA CYS A 100 4.73 -2.61 5.44
C CYS A 100 4.17 -3.76 6.26
N GLN A 101 2.85 -3.86 6.27
CA GLN A 101 2.14 -4.94 6.96
C GLN A 101 0.87 -5.33 6.21
N ALA A 102 0.49 -6.60 6.36
CA ALA A 102 -0.82 -7.08 5.94
C ALA A 102 -1.96 -6.39 6.71
N GLY A 103 -3.12 -6.33 6.08
CA GLY A 103 -4.37 -5.91 6.69
C GLY A 103 -5.34 -7.08 6.84
N GLU A 104 -6.57 -6.75 7.23
CA GLU A 104 -7.70 -7.68 7.31
C GLU A 104 -8.65 -7.44 6.14
N SER A 105 -9.16 -8.53 5.56
CA SER A 105 -10.16 -8.44 4.50
C SER A 105 -11.50 -8.06 5.12
N VAL A 106 -12.22 -7.13 4.50
CA VAL A 106 -13.58 -6.78 4.91
C VAL A 106 -14.48 -6.63 3.70
N CYS A 107 -15.75 -6.97 3.86
CA CYS A 107 -16.75 -6.71 2.83
C CYS A 107 -17.19 -5.25 2.82
N THR A 108 -17.30 -4.69 1.62
CA THR A 108 -17.77 -3.33 1.38
C THR A 108 -19.26 -3.33 1.04
N GLN A 109 -19.87 -2.14 1.02
CA GLN A 109 -21.29 -1.98 0.69
C GLN A 109 -21.67 -2.40 -0.75
N ASP A 110 -20.69 -2.50 -1.65
CA ASP A 110 -20.87 -2.95 -3.03
C ASP A 110 -20.60 -4.44 -3.22
N ASN A 111 -20.56 -5.22 -2.13
CA ASN A 111 -20.25 -6.66 -2.14
C ASN A 111 -18.88 -6.95 -2.77
N SER A 112 -17.89 -6.09 -2.51
CA SER A 112 -16.50 -6.31 -2.88
C SER A 112 -15.61 -6.43 -1.65
N THR A 113 -14.40 -6.95 -1.83
CA THR A 113 -13.44 -7.13 -0.74
C THR A 113 -12.49 -5.93 -0.70
N ALA A 114 -12.40 -5.28 0.46
CA ALA A 114 -11.37 -4.29 0.76
C ALA A 114 -10.35 -4.86 1.74
N CYS A 115 -9.13 -4.33 1.70
CA CYS A 115 -8.09 -4.68 2.65
C CYS A 115 -7.84 -3.50 3.59
N VAL A 116 -8.30 -3.60 4.84
CA VAL A 116 -8.21 -2.53 5.84
C VAL A 116 -7.03 -2.75 6.77
N GLY A 117 -6.38 -1.66 7.18
CA GLY A 117 -5.24 -1.72 8.11
C GLY A 117 -3.90 -2.09 7.48
N GLN A 118 -3.86 -2.48 6.20
CA GLN A 118 -2.60 -2.70 5.49
C GLN A 118 -1.76 -1.41 5.40
N VAL A 119 -0.44 -1.56 5.44
CA VAL A 119 0.52 -0.49 5.14
C VAL A 119 1.28 -0.92 3.88
N LEU A 120 1.21 -0.10 2.85
CA LEU A 120 1.81 -0.35 1.55
C LEU A 120 3.13 0.44 1.43
N PRO A 121 4.04 0.01 0.52
CA PRO A 121 5.24 0.77 0.20
C PRO A 121 4.92 2.22 -0.13
N ALA A 122 5.70 3.12 0.47
CA ALA A 122 5.71 4.55 0.19
C ALA A 122 7.09 4.95 -0.38
N ILE A 123 7.27 6.24 -0.66
CA ILE A 123 8.59 6.77 -1.00
C ILE A 123 9.34 6.96 0.31
N GLU A 124 10.61 6.56 0.32
CA GLU A 124 11.53 6.80 1.44
C GLU A 124 11.44 8.24 1.94
N SER A 125 11.16 8.37 3.22
CA SER A 125 11.29 9.61 3.95
C SER A 125 12.45 9.43 4.90
N CYS A 126 13.36 10.38 4.89
CA CYS A 126 14.57 10.39 5.71
C CYS A 126 14.26 10.42 7.22
N ASN A 127 13.84 9.29 7.78
CA ASN A 127 13.19 9.14 9.07
C ASN A 127 13.75 7.95 9.88
N GLY A 128 14.67 7.17 9.30
CA GLY A 128 15.29 6.00 9.92
C GLY A 128 14.43 4.73 9.88
N LEU A 129 13.40 4.70 9.05
CA LEU A 129 12.49 3.58 8.82
C LEU A 129 12.55 3.20 7.33
N ASP A 130 12.09 2.00 7.05
CA ASP A 130 11.98 1.42 5.71
C ASP A 130 10.53 1.65 5.25
N ASP A 131 10.31 2.77 4.55
CA ASP A 131 9.00 3.23 4.08
C ASP A 131 8.60 2.55 2.77
N ASP A 132 9.57 2.21 1.92
CA ASP A 132 9.37 1.54 0.63
C ASP A 132 9.38 0.00 0.71
N CYS A 133 9.75 -0.52 1.87
CA CYS A 133 9.70 -1.92 2.24
C CYS A 133 10.62 -2.81 1.39
N ASP A 134 11.78 -2.28 0.99
CA ASP A 134 12.82 -3.00 0.26
C ASP A 134 13.82 -3.73 1.18
N GLY A 135 13.79 -3.43 2.48
CA GLY A 135 14.61 -4.05 3.52
C GLY A 135 15.82 -3.22 3.99
N ALA A 136 16.02 -2.02 3.45
CA ALA A 136 16.91 -1.01 3.98
C ALA A 136 16.10 0.21 4.46
N ALA A 137 16.75 1.12 5.19
CA ALA A 137 16.09 2.35 5.63
C ALA A 137 16.87 3.55 5.09
N ASP A 138 16.16 4.53 4.55
CA ASP A 138 16.69 5.77 3.98
C ASP A 138 17.77 5.57 2.89
N GLU A 139 17.75 4.48 2.13
CA GLU A 139 18.77 4.13 1.12
C GLU A 139 18.65 4.88 -0.21
N ASP A 140 17.48 5.47 -0.48
CA ASP A 140 17.20 6.22 -1.71
C ASP A 140 17.79 7.65 -1.72
N PHE A 141 18.39 8.10 -0.62
CA PHE A 141 18.98 9.44 -0.51
C PHE A 141 20.43 9.49 -1.00
N ASP A 142 20.77 10.49 -1.83
CA ASP A 142 22.15 10.73 -2.26
C ASP A 142 22.96 11.42 -1.17
N LEU A 143 23.54 10.63 -0.27
CA LEU A 143 24.38 11.16 0.80
C LEU A 143 25.72 11.73 0.33
N GLN A 144 26.08 11.61 -0.95
CA GLN A 144 27.41 11.97 -1.44
C GLN A 144 27.44 13.34 -2.10
N THR A 145 26.33 13.74 -2.75
CA THR A 145 26.28 15.01 -3.50
C THR A 145 25.03 15.84 -3.26
N ASP A 146 24.01 15.33 -2.57
CA ASP A 146 22.84 16.14 -2.21
C ASP A 146 23.17 17.07 -1.03
N PRO A 147 23.10 18.40 -1.19
CA PRO A 147 23.25 19.33 -0.10
C PRO A 147 22.21 19.16 1.01
N GLY A 148 21.04 18.56 0.75
CA GLY A 148 20.01 18.34 1.78
C GLY A 148 20.23 17.11 2.67
N HIS A 149 21.10 16.19 2.25
CA HIS A 149 21.32 14.91 2.91
C HIS A 149 22.82 14.58 3.01
N CYS A 150 23.68 15.59 3.14
CA CYS A 150 25.10 15.41 2.92
C CYS A 150 25.78 14.56 4.01
N GLY A 151 26.25 13.37 3.66
CA GLY A 151 26.91 12.42 4.55
C GLY A 151 25.97 11.71 5.54
N ALA A 152 24.79 12.27 5.78
CA ALA A 152 23.74 11.69 6.60
C ALA A 152 22.39 12.32 6.26
N CYS A 153 21.36 11.56 6.58
CA CYS A 153 19.99 11.94 6.44
C CYS A 153 19.66 13.28 7.16
N ASN A 154 18.98 14.21 6.47
CA ASN A 154 18.64 15.57 6.91
C ASN A 154 19.86 16.41 7.37
N ASN A 155 21.06 16.09 6.88
CA ASN A 155 22.24 16.92 7.13
C ASN A 155 22.38 17.97 6.03
N ASP A 156 21.60 19.04 6.17
CA ASP A 156 21.59 20.17 5.24
C ASP A 156 22.91 20.96 5.30
N CYS A 157 23.62 21.05 4.17
CA CYS A 157 24.67 22.02 3.98
C CYS A 157 24.09 23.44 3.97
N THR A 158 24.88 24.42 4.42
CA THR A 158 24.46 25.82 4.32
C THR A 158 24.48 26.30 2.86
N PHE A 159 23.86 27.45 2.57
CA PHE A 159 23.83 27.99 1.20
C PHE A 159 25.22 28.31 0.61
N LEU A 160 26.25 28.40 1.46
CA LEU A 160 27.66 28.64 1.08
C LEU A 160 28.46 27.34 0.92
N GLN A 161 27.79 26.19 0.97
CA GLN A 161 28.44 24.88 0.97
C GLN A 161 27.88 23.99 -0.13
N ASP A 162 28.77 23.15 -0.66
CA ASP A 162 28.41 22.05 -1.55
C ASP A 162 28.64 20.73 -0.81
N CYS A 163 27.83 19.71 -1.15
CA CYS A 163 28.09 18.37 -0.66
C CYS A 163 29.11 17.68 -1.58
N VAL A 164 30.28 17.37 -1.04
CA VAL A 164 31.36 16.71 -1.76
C VAL A 164 31.78 15.47 -0.99
N ASN A 165 31.51 14.30 -1.56
CA ASN A 165 31.81 12.99 -0.96
C ASN A 165 31.22 12.82 0.46
N GLY A 166 30.02 13.36 0.68
CA GLY A 166 29.33 13.28 1.98
C GLY A 166 29.88 14.22 3.04
N VAL A 167 30.62 15.25 2.65
CA VAL A 167 31.06 16.32 3.53
C VAL A 167 30.59 17.65 2.98
N CYS A 168 29.97 18.47 3.83
CA CYS A 168 29.67 19.85 3.48
C CYS A 168 30.98 20.64 3.43
N GLU A 169 31.46 20.89 2.21
CA GLU A 169 32.64 21.70 1.95
C GLU A 169 32.20 23.11 1.61
N ARG A 170 32.98 24.12 2.04
CA ARG A 170 32.73 25.50 1.61
C ARG A 170 32.88 25.57 0.10
N ARG A 171 31.97 26.29 -0.57
CA ARG A 171 32.18 26.66 -1.96
C ARG A 171 33.50 27.43 -2.09
N GLN A 172 34.09 27.38 -3.27
CA GLN A 172 35.35 28.06 -3.54
C GLN A 172 35.17 28.94 -4.76
N GLU A 173 35.77 30.12 -4.75
CA GLU A 173 35.98 30.92 -5.93
C GLU A 173 36.90 30.17 -6.91
N ARG A 174 36.34 29.70 -8.04
CA ARG A 174 37.07 28.82 -8.97
C ARG A 174 37.75 29.58 -10.07
N ASP A 175 37.26 30.77 -10.42
CA ASP A 175 37.87 31.62 -11.43
C ASP A 175 38.02 33.04 -10.91
N CYS A 176 39.21 33.31 -10.40
CA CYS A 176 39.59 34.58 -9.78
C CYS A 176 39.70 35.78 -10.74
N ALA A 177 39.05 35.75 -11.91
CA ALA A 177 39.02 36.83 -12.89
C ALA A 177 37.77 36.86 -13.80
N ASN A 178 36.70 36.11 -13.51
CA ASN A 178 35.50 36.07 -14.34
C ASN A 178 34.46 37.15 -13.95
N GLY A 179 34.62 37.82 -12.81
CA GLY A 179 33.69 38.84 -12.31
C GLY A 179 32.53 38.31 -11.48
N GLU A 180 32.43 36.98 -11.31
CA GLU A 180 31.36 36.28 -10.61
C GLU A 180 31.79 35.96 -9.17
N ASP A 181 30.82 35.87 -8.27
CA ASP A 181 30.97 35.41 -6.89
C ASP A 181 30.56 33.93 -6.89
N ASP A 182 31.51 33.04 -7.20
CA ASP A 182 31.25 31.62 -7.43
C ASP A 182 30.83 30.90 -6.13
N ASP A 183 31.25 31.41 -4.97
CA ASP A 183 31.02 30.80 -3.65
C ASP A 183 29.83 31.43 -2.88
N GLY A 184 29.39 32.62 -3.29
CA GLY A 184 28.21 33.33 -2.81
C GLY A 184 28.44 34.11 -1.51
N ASP A 185 29.69 34.33 -1.10
CA ASP A 185 30.05 35.00 0.15
C ASP A 185 29.99 36.54 0.07
N GLY A 186 29.79 37.08 -1.13
CA GLY A 186 29.68 38.51 -1.43
C GLY A 186 30.97 39.16 -1.93
N PHE A 187 32.05 38.40 -2.09
CA PHE A 187 33.29 38.82 -2.72
C PHE A 187 33.46 38.12 -4.08
N SER A 188 34.22 38.72 -4.99
CA SER A 188 34.47 38.11 -6.29
C SER A 188 35.88 38.37 -6.78
N ASP A 189 36.41 37.44 -7.58
CA ASP A 189 37.76 37.47 -8.12
C ASP A 189 38.84 37.69 -7.03
N CYS A 190 39.89 38.44 -7.34
CA CYS A 190 40.91 38.86 -6.37
C CYS A 190 40.37 39.68 -5.18
N ARG A 191 39.10 40.12 -5.16
CA ARG A 191 38.53 40.75 -3.96
C ARG A 191 38.19 39.73 -2.89
N ASP A 192 37.96 38.48 -3.28
CA ASP A 192 37.90 37.36 -2.36
C ASP A 192 39.32 36.86 -2.05
N LEU A 193 39.90 37.33 -0.96
CA LEU A 193 41.21 36.88 -0.51
C LEU A 193 41.16 35.56 0.26
N GLU A 194 39.98 35.07 0.64
CA GLU A 194 39.85 33.79 1.31
C GLU A 194 40.09 32.64 0.32
N ASP A 195 39.57 32.76 -0.91
CA ASP A 195 39.79 31.78 -1.98
C ASP A 195 40.91 32.15 -2.96
N CYS A 196 40.95 33.40 -3.41
CA CYS A 196 41.80 33.77 -4.52
C CYS A 196 43.21 34.23 -4.12
N ASN A 197 43.57 34.28 -2.83
CA ASN A 197 44.91 34.73 -2.47
C ASN A 197 46.00 33.80 -3.04
N ASP A 198 46.90 34.39 -3.83
CA ASP A 198 47.95 33.72 -4.60
C ASP A 198 47.44 32.75 -5.70
N GLN A 199 46.16 32.83 -6.08
CA GLN A 199 45.59 32.11 -7.22
C GLN A 199 45.81 32.85 -8.56
N PRO A 200 45.86 32.11 -9.69
CA PRO A 200 45.99 32.71 -11.02
C PRO A 200 44.76 33.55 -11.39
N CYS A 201 44.98 34.63 -12.13
CA CYS A 201 43.94 35.52 -12.63
C CYS A 201 44.30 36.07 -14.01
N THR A 202 43.34 36.71 -14.68
CA THR A 202 43.55 37.41 -15.95
C THR A 202 43.48 38.92 -15.74
N ARG A 203 44.54 39.62 -16.13
CA ARG A 203 44.62 41.09 -16.03
C ARG A 203 43.74 41.78 -17.10
N PRO A 204 43.42 43.07 -16.92
CA PRO A 204 42.62 43.83 -17.90
C PRO A 204 43.24 43.94 -19.30
N ASP A 205 44.56 43.77 -19.44
CA ASP A 205 45.27 43.72 -20.72
C ASP A 205 45.28 42.32 -21.37
N GLY A 206 44.62 41.34 -20.73
CA GLY A 206 44.55 39.95 -21.15
C GLY A 206 45.78 39.12 -20.76
N ALA A 207 46.74 39.68 -20.03
CA ALA A 207 47.89 38.95 -19.54
C ALA A 207 47.54 38.09 -18.32
N ALA A 208 48.20 36.94 -18.16
CA ALA A 208 48.10 36.15 -16.94
C ALA A 208 48.76 36.89 -15.76
N GLY A 209 48.14 36.81 -14.60
CA GLY A 209 48.64 37.37 -13.34
C GLY A 209 48.32 36.47 -12.15
N THR A 210 48.57 37.00 -10.96
CA THR A 210 48.24 36.34 -9.68
C THR A 210 47.56 37.32 -8.75
N CYS A 211 46.48 36.91 -8.09
CA CYS A 211 45.80 37.74 -7.11
C CYS A 211 46.69 37.95 -5.87
N ARG A 212 46.77 39.20 -5.42
CA ARG A 212 47.58 39.62 -4.26
C ARG A 212 46.72 40.16 -3.14
N SER A 213 47.32 40.29 -1.95
CA SER A 213 46.67 40.81 -0.74
C SER A 213 46.11 42.24 -0.84
N ASN A 214 46.38 42.96 -1.92
CA ASN A 214 45.78 44.27 -2.24
C ASN A 214 44.52 44.16 -3.12
N SER A 215 44.03 42.94 -3.33
CA SER A 215 42.89 42.58 -4.19
C SER A 215 43.08 42.86 -5.68
N LEU A 216 44.33 42.95 -6.14
CA LEU A 216 44.66 43.18 -7.55
C LEU A 216 45.29 41.93 -8.19
N CYS A 217 45.05 41.77 -9.49
CA CYS A 217 45.72 40.80 -10.34
C CYS A 217 47.05 41.38 -10.85
N GLU A 218 48.18 40.90 -10.31
CA GLU A 218 49.53 41.45 -10.54
C GLU A 218 50.53 40.49 -11.17
#